data_AF-A0A7J6SFZ3-F1
#
_entry.id   AF-A0A7J6SFZ3-F1
#
_cell.length_a   1.000
_cell.length_b   1.000
_cell.length_c   1.000
_cell.angle_alpha   90.00
_cell.angle_beta   90.00
_cell.angle_gamma   90.00
#
_symmetry.space_group_name_H-M   'P 1'
#
loop_
_entity.id
_entity.type
_entity.pdbx_description
1 polymer ?
#
loop_
_entity_poly.entity_id
_entity_poly.type
_entity_poly.pdbx_seq_one_letter_code
_entity_poly.pdbx_strand_id
1 'polypeptide(L)'
;SLIQELRQLSGIDISGFTAVVHGTIPPNQSMNSSAALEVAMAALLQRLFPQSFCTVSQMDMLLACRRADQKCSAIGSNAFTSSALEQLTCTFSRQMHAIHADAGDMRIFDFISFPSQPTIRLLLIAPLISQEFLQLPLE
;
A
#
# COMPACT_ATOMS: atom_id res chain seq x y z
N SER A 1 -10.28 9.70 -0.86
CA SER A 1 -9.27 9.74 -1.93
C SER A 1 -7.91 10.06 -1.33
N LEU A 2 -6.85 9.35 -1.70
CA LEU A 2 -5.49 9.52 -1.16
C LEU A 2 -5.01 10.98 -1.18
N ILE A 3 -5.22 11.70 -2.29
CA ILE A 3 -4.84 13.10 -2.43
C ILE A 3 -5.51 13.98 -1.36
N GLN A 4 -6.76 13.67 -1.00
CA GLN A 4 -7.49 14.40 0.02
C GLN A 4 -6.88 14.17 1.41
N GLU A 5 -6.48 12.95 1.76
CA GLU A 5 -5.81 12.67 3.03
C GLU A 5 -4.41 13.29 3.10
N LEU A 6 -3.67 13.27 2.00
CA LEU A 6 -2.35 13.92 1.93
C LEU A 6 -2.48 15.44 2.12
N ARG A 7 -3.48 16.09 1.51
CA ARG A 7 -3.74 17.52 1.72
C ARG A 7 -4.11 17.89 3.17
N GLN A 8 -4.46 16.92 4.02
CA GLN A 8 -4.66 17.18 5.46
C GLN A 8 -3.33 17.31 6.21
N LEU A 9 -2.22 16.86 5.62
CA LEU A 9 -0.88 17.06 6.17
C LEU A 9 -0.44 18.51 5.89
N SER A 10 0.27 19.12 6.84
CA SER A 10 0.71 20.51 6.73
C SER A 10 1.68 20.69 5.56
N GLY A 11 1.47 21.75 4.76
CA GLY A 11 2.38 22.12 3.67
C GLY A 11 2.21 21.31 2.37
N ILE A 12 1.23 20.39 2.30
CA ILE A 12 0.99 19.64 1.07
C ILE A 12 0.14 20.44 0.09
N ASP A 13 0.79 20.98 -0.94
CA ASP A 13 0.14 21.49 -2.14
C ASP A 13 0.42 20.56 -3.33
N ILE A 14 -0.66 20.07 -3.96
CA ILE A 14 -0.65 19.11 -5.07
C ILE A 14 -1.43 19.72 -6.23
N SER A 15 -0.70 20.03 -7.31
CA SER A 15 -1.27 20.48 -8.58
C SER A 15 -1.75 19.31 -9.45
N GLY A 16 -2.47 19.61 -10.53
CA GLY A 16 -2.89 18.60 -11.50
C GLY A 16 -1.70 17.94 -12.21
N PHE A 17 -1.81 16.64 -12.48
CA PHE A 17 -0.82 15.87 -13.22
C PHE A 17 -1.49 14.79 -14.06
N THR A 18 -0.75 14.23 -15.01
CA THR A 18 -1.15 13.05 -15.78
C THR A 18 -0.12 11.96 -15.56
N ALA A 19 -0.59 10.74 -15.33
CA ALA A 19 0.26 9.58 -15.13
C ALA A 19 -0.30 8.38 -15.90
N VAL A 20 0.60 7.55 -16.42
CA VAL A 20 0.26 6.24 -16.98
C VAL A 20 0.70 5.19 -15.96
N VAL A 21 -0.23 4.30 -15.58
CA VAL A 21 0.02 3.26 -14.60
C VAL A 21 0.25 1.94 -15.33
N HIS A 22 1.39 1.30 -15.05
CA HIS A 22 1.70 -0.05 -15.49
C HIS A 22 1.92 -0.93 -14.26
N GLY A 23 1.22 -2.05 -14.18
CA GLY A 23 1.34 -3.02 -13.09
C GLY A 23 1.49 -4.43 -13.63
N THR A 24 2.38 -5.20 -13.04
CA THR A 24 2.59 -6.63 -13.36
C THR A 24 2.02 -7.55 -12.29
N ILE A 25 1.54 -6.98 -11.17
CA ILE A 25 0.90 -7.72 -10.09
C ILE A 25 -0.53 -8.05 -10.54
N PRO A 26 -0.94 -9.33 -10.58
CA PRO A 26 -2.28 -9.69 -11.00
C PRO A 26 -3.35 -9.03 -10.12
N PRO A 27 -4.35 -8.36 -10.70
CA PRO A 27 -5.46 -7.82 -9.92
C PRO A 27 -6.33 -8.94 -9.36
N ASN A 28 -6.95 -8.71 -8.19
CA ASN A 28 -7.97 -9.58 -7.59
C ASN A 28 -7.50 -11.02 -7.23
N GLN A 29 -6.19 -11.25 -7.15
CA GLN A 29 -5.59 -12.53 -6.75
C GLN A 29 -4.91 -12.47 -5.38
N SER A 30 -5.39 -11.60 -4.47
CA SER A 30 -4.87 -11.44 -3.11
C SER A 30 -3.36 -11.09 -3.02
N MET A 31 -2.78 -10.54 -4.10
CA MET A 31 -1.35 -10.20 -4.19
C MET A 31 -1.04 -8.72 -3.88
N ASN A 32 -1.81 -8.08 -2.99
CA ASN A 32 -1.54 -6.70 -2.53
C ASN A 32 -1.54 -5.65 -3.66
N SER A 33 -2.22 -5.90 -4.79
CA SER A 33 -2.16 -5.03 -5.97
C SER A 33 -2.73 -3.62 -5.72
N SER A 34 -3.73 -3.52 -4.83
CA SER A 34 -4.30 -2.26 -4.34
C SER A 34 -3.28 -1.44 -3.55
N ALA A 35 -2.67 -2.07 -2.53
CA ALA A 35 -1.65 -1.47 -1.69
C ALA A 35 -0.45 -0.97 -2.52
N ALA A 36 0.01 -1.78 -3.48
CA ALA A 36 1.13 -1.44 -4.34
C ALA A 36 0.83 -0.20 -5.19
N LEU A 37 -0.38 -0.10 -5.75
CA LEU A 37 -0.80 1.07 -6.53
C LEU A 37 -0.88 2.34 -5.67
N GLU A 38 -1.44 2.23 -4.46
CA GLU A 38 -1.61 3.37 -3.57
C GLU A 38 -0.27 3.90 -3.05
N VAL A 39 0.61 3.00 -2.61
CA VAL A 39 1.97 3.35 -2.18
C VAL A 39 2.80 3.89 -3.35
N ALA A 40 2.65 3.32 -4.56
CA ALA A 40 3.30 3.84 -5.76
C ALA A 40 2.82 5.26 -6.11
N MET A 41 1.52 5.54 -5.95
CA MET A 41 0.97 6.88 -6.15
C MET A 41 1.50 7.86 -5.10
N ALA A 42 1.56 7.49 -3.83
CA ALA A 42 2.16 8.32 -2.78
C ALA A 42 3.64 8.64 -3.08
N ALA A 43 4.41 7.63 -3.48
CA ALA A 43 5.81 7.80 -3.89
C ALA A 43 5.97 8.65 -5.17
N LEU A 44 5.03 8.55 -6.12
CA LEU A 44 4.99 9.40 -7.31
C LEU A 44 4.74 10.86 -6.93
N LEU A 45 3.76 11.13 -6.06
CA LEU A 45 3.45 12.48 -5.60
C LEU A 45 4.62 13.12 -4.86
N GLN A 46 5.32 12.36 -4.01
CA GLN A 46 6.55 12.82 -3.35
C GLN A 46 7.63 13.21 -4.36
N ARG A 47 7.73 12.49 -5.49
CA ARG A 47 8.68 12.80 -6.56
C ARG A 47 8.27 13.98 -7.43
N LEU A 48 6.97 14.15 -7.69
CA LEU A 48 6.44 15.24 -8.51
C LEU A 48 6.43 16.59 -7.75
N PHE A 49 6.20 16.55 -6.45
CA PHE A 49 6.06 17.75 -5.60
C PHE A 49 7.03 17.72 -4.41
N PRO A 50 8.36 17.56 -4.61
CA PRO A 50 9.30 17.30 -3.52
C PRO A 50 9.32 18.39 -2.45
N GLN A 51 9.05 19.65 -2.82
CA GLN A 51 8.97 20.76 -1.87
C GLN A 51 7.77 20.62 -0.92
N SER A 52 6.62 20.18 -1.42
CA SER A 52 5.41 19.95 -0.62
C SER A 52 5.55 18.75 0.33
N PHE A 53 6.46 17.82 0.04
CA PHE A 53 6.65 16.59 0.82
C PHE A 53 7.95 16.57 1.64
N CYS A 54 8.71 17.68 1.69
CA CYS A 54 10.02 17.71 2.34
C CYS A 54 9.98 17.46 3.86
N THR A 55 8.86 17.77 4.51
CA THR A 55 8.63 17.55 5.94
C THR A 55 7.80 16.30 6.24
N VAL A 56 7.39 15.56 5.21
CA VAL A 56 6.45 14.46 5.35
C VAL A 56 7.22 13.15 5.45
N SER A 57 7.04 12.41 6.54
CA SER A 57 7.71 11.12 6.70
C SER A 57 7.05 10.03 5.84
N GLN A 58 7.78 8.94 5.57
CA GLN A 58 7.21 7.76 4.91
C GLN A 58 6.03 7.17 5.70
N MET A 59 6.08 7.24 7.03
CA MET A 59 5.00 6.76 7.88
C MET A 59 3.76 7.65 7.78
N ASP A 60 3.92 8.98 7.69
CA ASP A 60 2.79 9.89 7.52
C ASP A 60 2.07 9.69 6.19
N MET A 61 2.83 9.46 5.11
CA MET A 61 2.28 9.10 3.81
C MET A 61 1.52 7.77 3.88
N LEU A 62 2.09 6.77 4.57
CA LEU A 62 1.47 5.46 4.74
C LEU A 62 0.16 5.55 5.55
N LEU A 63 0.14 6.34 6.63
CA LEU A 63 -1.06 6.60 7.42
C LEU A 63 -2.12 7.36 6.62
N ALA A 64 -1.73 8.22 5.69
CA ALA A 64 -2.66 8.85 4.75
C ALA A 64 -3.27 7.84 3.77
N CYS A 65 -2.48 6.89 3.25
CA CYS A 65 -2.98 5.77 2.44
C CYS A 65 -3.99 4.93 3.23
N ARG A 66 -3.64 4.52 4.45
CA ARG A 66 -4.54 3.76 5.33
C ARG A 66 -5.87 4.46 5.58
N ARG A 67 -5.85 5.77 5.85
CA ARG A 67 -7.07 6.57 6.04
C ARG A 67 -7.91 6.67 4.76
N ALA A 68 -7.26 6.80 3.61
CA ALA A 68 -7.94 6.89 2.33
C ALA A 68 -8.68 5.58 2.01
N ASP A 69 -8.03 4.45 2.25
CA ASP A 69 -8.58 3.13 2.07
C ASP A 69 -9.75 2.82 3.02
N GLN A 70 -9.61 3.16 4.31
CA GLN A 70 -10.69 3.04 5.30
C GLN A 70 -11.94 3.85 4.90
N LYS A 71 -11.75 5.05 4.34
CA LYS A 71 -12.85 5.87 3.83
C LYS A 71 -13.53 5.23 2.61
N CYS A 72 -12.78 4.64 1.69
CA CYS A 72 -13.34 3.92 0.55
C CYS A 72 -14.18 2.70 1.01
N SER A 73 -13.63 1.92 1.95
CA SER A 73 -14.30 0.76 2.55
C SER A 73 -15.60 1.13 3.25
N ALA A 74 -15.62 2.23 4.03
CA ALA A 74 -16.80 2.67 4.77
C ALA A 74 -17.95 3.16 3.88
N ILE A 75 -17.66 3.61 2.66
CA ILE A 75 -18.66 4.08 1.69
C ILE A 75 -19.32 2.91 0.94
N GLY A 76 -18.97 1.66 1.26
CA GLY A 76 -19.42 0.49 0.51
C GLY A 76 -18.89 0.48 -0.93
N SER A 77 -17.87 1.29 -1.21
CA SER A 77 -17.19 1.29 -2.49
C SER A 77 -16.26 0.08 -2.49
N ASN A 78 -16.46 -0.83 -3.44
CA ASN A 78 -15.61 -2.01 -3.68
C ASN A 78 -14.20 -1.63 -4.17
N ALA A 79 -13.80 -0.36 -4.02
CA ALA A 79 -12.56 0.18 -4.53
C ALA A 79 -11.41 -0.19 -3.59
N PHE A 80 -10.58 -1.14 -4.05
CA PHE A 80 -9.20 -1.36 -3.61
C PHE A 80 -8.99 -1.41 -2.10
N THR A 81 -9.64 -2.34 -1.40
CA THR A 81 -9.30 -2.58 0.00
C THR A 81 -7.90 -3.19 0.08
N SER A 82 -7.03 -2.58 0.87
CA SER A 82 -5.68 -3.06 1.15
C SER A 82 -5.52 -3.26 2.65
N SER A 83 -4.81 -4.31 3.05
CA SER A 83 -4.53 -4.45 4.48
C SER A 83 -3.41 -3.49 4.89
N ALA A 84 -3.46 -2.98 6.12
CA ALA A 84 -2.39 -2.17 6.68
C ALA A 84 -1.01 -2.88 6.60
N LEU A 85 -0.99 -4.21 6.66
CA LEU A 85 0.22 -5.03 6.51
C LEU A 85 0.74 -5.01 5.07
N GLU A 86 -0.14 -5.00 4.07
CA GLU A 86 0.23 -4.90 2.66
C GLU A 86 0.87 -3.55 2.36
N GLN A 87 0.28 -2.46 2.85
CA GLN A 87 0.83 -1.12 2.64
C GLN A 87 2.20 -0.96 3.37
N LEU A 88 2.33 -1.50 4.59
CA LEU A 88 3.60 -1.53 5.34
C LEU A 88 4.69 -2.29 4.57
N THR A 89 4.36 -3.48 4.07
CA THR A 89 5.32 -4.32 3.34
C THR A 89 5.73 -3.68 2.02
N CYS A 90 4.79 -3.10 1.26
CA CYS A 90 5.11 -2.35 0.05
C CYS A 90 6.03 -1.16 0.31
N THR A 91 5.86 -0.47 1.44
CA THR A 91 6.62 0.76 1.76
C THR A 91 8.02 0.47 2.29
N PHE A 92 8.15 -0.50 3.20
CA PHE A 92 9.38 -0.70 3.97
C PHE A 92 10.18 -1.96 3.60
N SER A 93 9.76 -2.70 2.58
CA SER A 93 10.46 -3.92 2.13
C SER A 93 11.94 -3.68 1.84
N ARG A 94 12.74 -4.72 2.13
CA ARG A 94 14.17 -4.78 1.83
C ARG A 94 14.46 -6.08 1.11
N GLN A 95 15.39 -6.02 0.16
CA GLN A 95 15.86 -7.21 -0.54
C GLN A 95 16.36 -8.26 0.48
N MET A 96 15.94 -9.52 0.32
CA MET A 96 16.34 -10.65 1.18
C MET A 96 15.96 -10.51 2.67
N HIS A 97 14.93 -9.74 3.00
CA HIS A 97 14.40 -9.66 4.36
C HIS A 97 12.89 -9.87 4.40
N ALA A 98 12.42 -10.60 5.40
CA ALA A 98 11.04 -10.52 5.86
C ALA A 98 10.88 -9.36 6.84
N ILE A 99 9.65 -8.86 6.98
CA ILE A 99 9.33 -7.80 7.94
C ILE A 99 8.51 -8.43 9.06
N HIS A 100 8.95 -8.22 10.30
CA HIS A 100 8.13 -8.49 11.47
C HIS A 100 7.51 -7.17 11.94
N ALA A 101 6.19 -7.07 11.83
CA ALA A 101 5.45 -5.85 12.06
C ALA A 101 4.06 -6.13 12.64
N ASP A 102 3.55 -5.15 13.38
CA ASP A 102 2.16 -5.07 13.81
C ASP A 102 1.42 -4.07 12.91
N ALA A 103 0.41 -4.56 12.20
CA ALA A 103 -0.44 -3.78 11.33
C ALA A 103 -1.51 -2.97 12.09
N GLY A 104 -1.85 -3.38 13.32
CA GLY A 104 -2.74 -2.62 14.20
C GLY A 104 -2.12 -1.27 14.52
N ASP A 105 -0.93 -1.30 15.11
CA ASP A 105 -0.18 -0.14 15.59
C ASP A 105 0.73 0.51 14.53
N MET A 106 0.74 0.00 13.30
CA MET A 106 1.64 0.44 12.21
C MET A 106 3.12 0.45 12.62
N ARG A 107 3.53 -0.58 13.36
CA ARG A 107 4.86 -0.66 13.96
C ARG A 107 5.68 -1.77 13.32
N ILE A 108 6.89 -1.44 12.87
CA ILE A 108 7.88 -2.44 12.45
C ILE A 108 8.77 -2.73 13.65
N PHE A 109 8.88 -4.00 14.03
CA PHE A 109 9.75 -4.45 15.11
C PHE A 109 11.17 -4.68 14.60
N ASP A 110 11.30 -5.45 13.52
CA ASP A 110 12.59 -5.84 12.96
C ASP A 110 12.48 -6.35 11.52
N PHE A 111 13.65 -6.41 10.87
CA PHE A 111 13.83 -6.99 9.54
C PHE A 111 14.57 -8.31 9.69
N ILE A 112 13.92 -9.41 9.32
CA ILE A 112 14.46 -10.75 9.45
C ILE A 112 15.17 -11.12 8.15
N SER A 113 16.50 -11.17 8.15
CA SER A 113 17.28 -11.59 6.99
C SER A 113 17.08 -13.07 6.68
N PHE A 114 16.88 -13.42 5.42
CA PHE A 114 16.92 -14.83 5.01
C PHE A 114 18.36 -15.35 5.07
N PRO A 115 18.58 -16.55 5.64
CA PRO A 115 19.92 -17.14 5.71
C PRO A 115 20.46 -17.42 4.32
N SER A 116 21.76 -17.15 4.12
CA SER A 116 22.45 -17.51 2.87
C SER A 116 22.56 -19.04 2.73
N GLN A 117 22.72 -19.75 3.83
CA GLN A 117 22.75 -21.22 3.90
C GLN A 117 22.12 -21.74 5.21
N PRO A 118 21.27 -22.79 5.14
CA PRO A 118 20.71 -23.37 3.91
C PRO A 118 19.80 -22.38 3.18
N THR A 119 19.77 -22.45 1.84
CA THR A 119 18.95 -21.54 1.04
C THR A 119 17.47 -21.87 1.23
N ILE A 120 16.72 -20.93 1.82
CA ILE A 120 15.26 -21.02 1.92
C ILE A 120 14.64 -20.39 0.67
N ARG A 121 13.69 -21.08 0.04
CA ARG A 121 12.92 -20.55 -1.10
C ARG A 121 11.44 -20.62 -0.78
N LEU A 122 10.75 -19.50 -0.97
CA LEU A 122 9.30 -19.42 -0.86
C LEU A 122 8.72 -19.42 -2.28
N LEU A 123 7.83 -20.37 -2.56
CA LEU A 123 7.10 -20.44 -3.81
C LEU A 123 5.68 -19.95 -3.57
N LEU A 124 5.30 -18.86 -4.24
CA LEU A 124 3.94 -18.38 -4.26
C LEU A 124 3.16 -19.08 -5.37
N ILE A 125 2.11 -19.81 -5.00
CA ILE A 125 1.20 -20.47 -5.93
C ILE A 125 -0.14 -19.73 -5.84
N ALA A 126 -0.44 -18.91 -6.86
CA ALA A 126 -1.74 -18.25 -6.96
C ALA A 126 -2.74 -19.13 -7.73
N PRO A 127 -3.98 -19.25 -7.24
CA PRO A 127 -5.05 -19.84 -8.02
C PRO A 127 -5.37 -18.96 -9.23
N LEU A 128 -5.67 -19.59 -10.38
CA LEU A 128 -6.14 -18.90 -11.59
C LEU A 128 -7.58 -18.36 -11.45
N ILE A 129 -8.22 -18.63 -10.32
CA ILE A 129 -9.59 -18.18 -10.03
C ILE A 129 -9.49 -16.81 -9.39
N SER A 130 -10.01 -15.79 -10.07
CA SER A 130 -10.22 -14.48 -9.48
C SER A 130 -11.26 -14.62 -8.36
N GLN A 131 -10.90 -14.23 -7.14
CA GLN A 131 -11.89 -14.07 -6.08
C GLN A 131 -12.61 -12.75 -6.34
N GLU A 132 -13.74 -12.82 -7.05
CA GLU A 132 -14.73 -11.75 -6.95
C GLU A 132 -15.35 -11.83 -5.55
N PHE A 133 -15.24 -10.75 -4.77
CA PHE A 133 -15.96 -10.65 -3.50
C PHE A 133 -17.46 -10.77 -3.79
N LEU A 134 -18.05 -11.91 -3.43
CA LEU A 134 -19.49 -12.13 -3.45
C LEU A 134 -20.15 -11.09 -2.54
N GLN A 135 -20.90 -10.17 -3.16
CA GLN A 135 -21.81 -9.27 -2.45
C GLN A 135 -22.91 -10.13 -1.82
N LEU A 136 -22.83 -10.35 -0.50
CA LEU A 136 -24.05 -10.67 0.24
C LEU A 136 -24.88 -9.38 0.31
N PRO A 137 -26.15 -9.39 -0.12
CA PRO A 137 -27.01 -8.23 0.05
C PRO A 137 -27.11 -7.93 1.55
N LEU A 138 -26.85 -6.68 1.90
CA LEU A 138 -27.17 -6.14 3.22
C LEU A 138 -28.70 -6.16 3.34
N GLU A 139 -29.22 -7.02 4.24
CA GLU A 139 -30.58 -6.84 4.79
C GLU A 139 -30.58 -5.73 5.85
#